data_AF-A0A504YYV6-F1
#
_entry.id   AF-A0A504YYV6-F1
#
_cell.length_a   1.000
_cell.length_b   1.000
_cell.length_c   1.000
_cell.angle_alpha   90.00
_cell.angle_beta   90.00
_cell.angle_gamma   90.00
#
_symmetry.space_group_name_H-M   'P 1'
#
loop_
_entity.id
_entity.type
_entity.pdbx_description
1 polymer ?
#
loop_
_entity_poly.entity_id
_entity_poly.type
_entity_poly.pdbx_seq_one_letter_code
_entity_poly.pdbx_strand_id
1 'polypeptide(L)'
;MARRSQSSTARSEDTACYTGRPLFHPGWWKQLKTSQKWAFAAFILFYTLGLFLFCSSITTDIYFEHTLQLIGLRRKDVPDQAVSYNLTTSNGVGFWSNVDYQDEDTIYSQQQKINELLHLHARIASELWMFCTTRAHRAKACGNTAFVLLTLGLMGLFSGYVLMVFDRKLMIITTVGCTTIIQASFALIYAASIEYNNCIIDRQVQSVNENERRYTSYKGRYFAPSMNLNYQPLVGVLISYIFAFIPMDVIGITLLVKYSRNL
;
A
#
# COMPACT_ATOMS: atom_id res chain seq x y z
N MET A 1 -17.46 -39.61 -73.28
CA MET A 1 -16.22 -38.94 -72.84
C MET A 1 -16.56 -37.93 -71.75
N ALA A 2 -15.78 -37.98 -70.67
CA ALA A 2 -15.91 -37.22 -69.43
C ALA A 2 -15.57 -35.73 -69.58
N ARG A 3 -16.26 -34.83 -68.85
CA ARG A 3 -15.74 -34.23 -67.59
C ARG A 3 -16.73 -33.21 -67.01
N ARG A 4 -17.01 -33.41 -65.71
CA ARG A 4 -17.57 -32.44 -64.76
C ARG A 4 -16.63 -31.24 -64.60
N SER A 5 -17.20 -30.04 -64.46
CA SER A 5 -16.75 -29.11 -63.41
C SER A 5 -17.97 -28.42 -62.79
N GLN A 6 -18.36 -28.88 -61.62
CA GLN A 6 -19.22 -28.16 -60.69
C GLN A 6 -18.35 -27.05 -60.07
N SER A 7 -18.80 -25.80 -60.12
CA SER A 7 -18.31 -24.73 -59.26
C SER A 7 -19.42 -24.42 -58.26
N SER A 8 -19.23 -24.95 -57.06
CA SER A 8 -20.12 -24.81 -55.91
C SER A 8 -19.87 -23.49 -55.18
N THR A 9 -20.92 -22.68 -55.07
CA THR A 9 -21.33 -21.88 -53.90
C THR A 9 -20.30 -21.57 -52.81
N ALA A 10 -20.19 -20.29 -52.44
CA ALA A 10 -20.40 -19.86 -51.06
C ALA A 10 -20.72 -18.35 -51.01
N ARG A 11 -21.97 -18.03 -50.66
CA ARG A 11 -22.32 -16.76 -50.03
C ARG A 11 -21.46 -16.65 -48.77
N SER A 12 -20.59 -15.66 -48.70
CA SER A 12 -19.94 -15.27 -47.46
C SER A 12 -21.01 -14.70 -46.53
N GLU A 13 -21.61 -15.58 -45.75
CA GLU A 13 -22.31 -15.24 -44.51
C GLU A 13 -21.26 -15.07 -43.40
N ASP A 14 -20.40 -14.05 -43.53
CA ASP A 14 -19.49 -13.62 -42.45
C ASP A 14 -19.92 -12.29 -41.83
N THR A 15 -21.23 -12.07 -41.73
CA THR A 15 -21.76 -11.26 -40.65
C THR A 15 -22.13 -12.21 -39.53
N ALA A 16 -21.13 -12.55 -38.71
CA ALA A 16 -21.36 -13.10 -37.38
C ALA A 16 -22.32 -12.12 -36.68
N CYS A 17 -23.59 -12.51 -36.70
CA CYS A 17 -24.67 -11.82 -36.05
C CYS A 17 -24.24 -11.66 -34.60
N TYR A 18 -23.97 -10.41 -34.19
CA TYR A 18 -23.90 -10.04 -32.79
C TYR A 18 -25.28 -10.39 -32.24
N THR A 19 -25.44 -11.63 -31.78
CA THR A 19 -26.65 -12.05 -31.08
C THR A 19 -26.61 -11.25 -29.80
N GLY A 20 -27.32 -10.12 -29.81
CA GLY A 20 -27.56 -9.26 -28.67
C GLY A 20 -28.22 -10.09 -27.58
N ARG A 21 -27.39 -10.82 -26.82
CA ARG A 21 -27.79 -11.28 -25.51
C ARG A 21 -27.99 -9.99 -24.71
N PRO A 22 -29.15 -9.81 -24.10
CA PRO A 22 -29.38 -8.62 -23.32
C PRO A 22 -28.28 -8.51 -22.26
N LEU A 23 -27.64 -7.34 -22.15
CA LEU A 23 -26.61 -7.05 -21.12
C LEU A 23 -27.15 -7.32 -19.70
N PHE A 24 -28.46 -7.30 -19.54
CA PHE A 24 -29.16 -7.84 -18.39
C PHE A 24 -29.65 -9.25 -18.70
N HIS A 25 -29.24 -10.25 -17.92
CA HIS A 25 -29.92 -11.54 -17.89
C HIS A 25 -31.01 -11.51 -16.79
N PRO A 26 -32.25 -11.04 -17.06
CA PRO A 26 -33.33 -11.13 -16.08
C PRO A 26 -33.54 -12.60 -15.71
N GLY A 27 -33.46 -12.92 -14.42
CA GLY A 27 -33.54 -14.29 -13.93
C GLY A 27 -32.21 -15.06 -13.84
N TRP A 28 -31.06 -14.39 -13.97
CA TRP A 28 -29.73 -15.02 -13.78
C TRP A 28 -29.59 -15.73 -12.42
N TRP A 29 -30.15 -15.14 -11.35
CA TRP A 29 -30.24 -15.79 -10.04
C TRP A 29 -31.01 -17.12 -10.07
N LYS A 30 -32.05 -17.23 -10.92
CA LYS A 30 -32.88 -18.45 -11.02
C LYS A 30 -32.12 -19.61 -11.67
N GLN A 31 -31.09 -19.35 -12.47
CA GLN A 31 -30.27 -20.37 -13.13
C GLN A 31 -29.32 -21.09 -12.18
N LEU A 32 -29.03 -20.51 -11.01
CA LEU A 32 -28.15 -21.10 -10.00
C LEU A 32 -28.88 -22.19 -9.19
N LYS A 33 -28.16 -23.30 -8.94
CA LYS A 33 -28.60 -24.30 -7.96
C LYS A 33 -28.63 -23.70 -6.56
N THR A 34 -29.44 -24.26 -5.66
CA THR A 34 -29.57 -23.76 -4.27
C THR A 34 -28.23 -23.64 -3.56
N SER A 35 -27.33 -24.62 -3.70
CA SER A 35 -25.98 -24.56 -3.11
C SER A 35 -25.11 -23.43 -3.68
N GLN A 36 -25.23 -23.16 -4.98
CA GLN A 36 -24.50 -22.07 -5.63
C GLN A 36 -25.04 -20.70 -5.22
N LYS A 37 -26.36 -20.58 -5.02
CA LYS A 37 -26.99 -19.36 -4.49
C LYS A 37 -26.46 -19.03 -3.10
N TRP A 38 -26.36 -20.01 -2.21
CA TRP A 38 -25.81 -19.81 -0.87
C TRP A 38 -24.32 -19.43 -0.91
N ALA A 39 -23.51 -20.12 -1.70
CA ALA A 39 -22.10 -19.76 -1.88
C ALA A 39 -21.93 -18.36 -2.45
N PHE A 40 -22.73 -17.97 -3.44
CA PHE A 40 -22.69 -16.64 -4.03
C PHE A 40 -23.20 -15.55 -3.06
N ALA A 41 -24.24 -15.83 -2.27
CA ALA A 41 -24.70 -14.92 -1.24
C ALA A 41 -23.62 -14.71 -0.16
N ALA A 42 -22.95 -15.77 0.28
CA ALA A 42 -21.83 -15.69 1.21
C ALA A 42 -20.66 -14.89 0.60
N PHE A 43 -20.34 -15.14 -0.67
CA PHE A 43 -19.33 -14.38 -1.41
C PHE A 43 -19.61 -12.87 -1.39
N ILE A 44 -20.83 -12.45 -1.73
CA ILE A 44 -21.23 -11.03 -1.73
C ILE A 44 -21.23 -10.45 -0.31
N LEU A 45 -21.65 -11.22 0.69
CA LEU A 45 -21.61 -10.80 2.09
C LEU A 45 -20.17 -10.53 2.56
N PHE A 46 -19.24 -11.44 2.30
CA PHE A 46 -17.84 -11.24 2.67
C PHE A 46 -17.17 -10.14 1.82
N TYR A 47 -17.53 -10.02 0.54
CA TYR A 47 -17.06 -8.93 -0.31
C TYR A 47 -17.48 -7.55 0.24
N THR A 48 -18.76 -7.37 0.55
CA THR A 48 -19.30 -6.11 1.12
C THR A 48 -18.72 -5.80 2.51
N LEU A 49 -18.67 -6.80 3.39
CA LEU A 49 -18.07 -6.66 4.72
C LEU A 49 -16.59 -6.29 4.63
N GLY A 50 -15.83 -6.98 3.77
CA GLY A 50 -14.40 -6.75 3.59
C GLY A 50 -14.11 -5.37 3.04
N LEU A 51 -14.87 -4.91 2.04
CA LEU A 51 -14.73 -3.57 1.50
C LEU A 51 -15.00 -2.51 2.57
N PHE A 52 -16.07 -2.67 3.35
CA PHE A 52 -16.41 -1.73 4.43
C PHE A 52 -15.34 -1.66 5.51
N LEU A 53 -14.91 -2.81 6.03
CA LEU A 53 -13.87 -2.89 7.06
C LEU A 53 -12.54 -2.34 6.54
N PHE A 54 -12.18 -2.68 5.30
CA PHE A 54 -10.94 -2.24 4.69
C PHE A 54 -10.92 -0.72 4.49
N CYS A 55 -11.97 -0.16 3.88
CA CYS A 55 -12.11 1.29 3.70
C CYS A 55 -12.10 2.05 5.03
N SER A 56 -12.68 1.49 6.09
CA SER A 56 -12.66 2.09 7.44
C SER A 56 -11.27 2.04 8.08
N SER A 57 -10.44 1.08 7.69
CA SER A 57 -9.10 0.86 8.27
C SER A 57 -8.02 1.71 7.60
N ILE A 58 -8.20 2.04 6.32
CA ILE A 58 -7.23 2.84 5.56
C ILE A 58 -7.39 4.36 5.75
N THR A 59 -8.35 4.82 6.57
CA THR A 59 -8.57 6.25 6.82
C THR A 59 -7.44 6.88 7.63
N THR A 60 -6.87 6.13 8.57
CA THR A 60 -5.66 6.52 9.31
C THR A 60 -4.46 6.03 8.52
N ASP A 61 -4.07 6.80 7.49
CA ASP A 61 -3.10 6.41 6.47
C ASP A 61 -1.68 6.08 6.97
N ILE A 62 -1.38 6.27 8.26
CA ILE A 62 -0.05 6.05 8.82
C ILE A 62 0.08 4.60 9.28
N TYR A 63 0.88 3.78 8.58
CA TYR A 63 1.10 2.36 8.93
C TYR A 63 2.43 2.11 9.62
N PHE A 64 3.43 2.94 9.32
CA PHE A 64 4.75 2.88 9.93
C PHE A 64 5.14 4.24 10.46
N GLU A 65 5.76 4.24 11.64
CA GLU A 65 6.31 5.44 12.27
C GLU A 65 7.82 5.29 12.33
N HIS A 66 8.52 6.25 11.72
CA HIS A 66 9.97 6.33 11.77
C HIS A 66 10.37 7.39 12.75
N THR A 67 11.19 7.03 13.74
CA THR A 67 11.72 7.98 14.72
C THR A 67 13.22 8.13 14.52
N LEU A 68 13.69 9.38 14.45
CA LEU A 68 15.11 9.71 14.43
C LEU A 68 15.50 10.31 15.78
N GLN A 69 16.26 9.56 16.57
CA GLN A 69 16.75 10.02 17.86
C GLN A 69 18.19 10.53 17.74
N LEU A 70 18.45 11.73 18.25
CA LEU A 70 19.80 12.29 18.32
C LEU A 70 20.60 11.57 19.41
N ILE A 71 21.56 10.72 19.03
CA ILE A 71 22.30 9.87 19.99
C ILE A 71 23.33 10.68 20.80
N GLY A 72 23.91 11.72 20.19
CA GLY A 72 24.81 12.63 20.89
C GLY A 72 25.70 13.42 19.94
N LEU A 73 26.01 14.65 20.35
CA LEU A 73 26.93 15.52 19.64
C LEU A 73 28.26 15.53 20.38
N ARG A 74 29.37 15.34 19.65
CA ARG A 74 30.71 15.52 20.18
C ARG A 74 31.16 16.94 19.89
N ARG A 75 31.60 17.72 20.88
CA ARG A 75 32.29 19.00 20.60
C ARG A 75 33.68 18.69 20.04
N LYS A 76 34.11 19.40 18.99
CA LYS A 76 35.47 19.26 18.44
C LYS A 76 36.56 19.43 19.50
N ASP A 77 36.31 20.26 20.52
CA ASP A 77 37.28 20.61 21.56
C ASP A 77 37.29 19.62 22.75
N VAL A 78 36.26 18.78 22.90
CA VAL A 78 36.15 17.81 24.02
C VAL A 78 35.75 16.44 23.47
N PRO A 79 36.73 15.64 23.03
CA PRO A 79 36.47 14.40 22.34
C PRO A 79 35.76 13.32 23.18
N ASP A 80 35.91 13.27 24.49
CA ASP A 80 35.50 12.06 25.22
C ASP A 80 34.08 12.11 25.82
N GLN A 81 33.33 13.18 25.54
CA GLN A 81 32.01 13.39 26.13
C GLN A 81 30.94 13.62 25.04
N ALA A 82 30.06 12.65 24.86
CA ALA A 82 28.82 12.84 24.12
C ALA A 82 27.81 13.54 25.04
N VAL A 83 27.27 14.68 24.61
CA VAL A 83 26.11 15.28 25.27
C VAL A 83 24.88 14.63 24.66
N SER A 84 24.13 13.88 25.46
CA SER A 84 22.83 13.35 25.05
C SER A 84 21.82 14.48 25.02
N TYR A 85 21.15 14.63 23.88
CA TYR A 85 20.03 15.54 23.73
C TYR A 85 18.79 14.67 23.53
N ASN A 86 17.71 14.93 24.28
CA ASN A 86 16.44 14.25 24.07
C ASN A 86 15.70 14.89 22.89
N LEU A 87 16.26 14.72 21.68
CA LEU A 87 15.64 15.17 20.43
C LEU A 87 15.22 13.95 19.62
N THR A 88 13.92 13.85 19.37
CA THR A 88 13.29 12.82 18.57
C THR A 88 12.39 13.46 17.54
N THR A 89 12.56 13.12 16.26
CA THR A 89 11.61 13.51 15.21
C THR A 89 10.90 12.26 14.71
N SER A 90 9.56 12.29 14.65
CA SER A 90 8.74 11.16 14.21
C SER A 90 8.07 11.46 12.87
N ASN A 91 8.14 10.53 11.92
CA ASN A 91 7.52 10.70 10.61
C ASN A 91 6.67 9.49 10.26
N GLY A 92 5.44 9.75 9.83
CA GLY A 92 4.50 8.72 9.40
C GLY A 92 4.74 8.31 7.95
N VAL A 93 4.62 7.02 7.66
CA VAL A 93 4.65 6.46 6.31
C VAL A 93 3.29 5.83 5.99
N GLY A 94 2.66 6.37 4.95
CA GLY A 94 1.37 5.96 4.44
C GLY A 94 1.30 5.86 2.92
N PHE A 95 0.12 5.53 2.40
CA PHE A 95 -0.14 5.59 0.95
C PHE A 95 -0.33 7.03 0.50
N TRP A 96 -0.99 7.86 1.32
CA TRP A 96 -1.38 9.24 1.00
C TRP A 96 -0.51 10.30 1.71
N SER A 97 0.20 9.95 2.78
CA SER A 97 0.86 10.86 3.71
C SER A 97 2.38 10.86 3.57
N ASN A 98 2.90 12.06 3.32
CA ASN A 98 4.21 12.52 3.79
C ASN A 98 3.93 13.50 4.94
N VAL A 99 3.55 13.01 6.12
CA VAL A 99 3.27 13.91 7.26
C VAL A 99 4.47 13.88 8.19
N ASP A 100 5.23 14.98 8.16
CA ASP A 100 6.25 15.27 9.17
C ASP A 100 5.52 15.59 10.49
N TYR A 101 5.64 14.72 11.49
CA TYR A 101 5.18 14.99 12.86
C TYR A 101 6.38 15.49 13.67
N GLN A 102 6.48 16.82 13.80
CA GLN A 102 7.43 17.40 14.75
C GLN A 102 6.81 17.36 16.14
N ASP A 103 7.16 16.34 16.92
CA ASP A 103 6.86 16.32 18.35
C ASP A 103 7.92 17.15 19.07
N GLU A 104 7.63 18.46 19.24
CA GLU A 104 8.45 19.37 20.04
C GLU A 104 8.18 19.14 21.53
N ASP A 105 8.82 18.11 22.10
CA ASP A 105 8.69 17.87 23.53
C ASP A 105 9.40 18.96 24.34
N THR A 106 8.65 19.52 25.29
CA THR A 106 8.97 20.70 26.11
C THR A 106 10.37 20.71 26.74
N ILE A 107 11.12 21.79 26.50
CA ILE A 107 12.35 22.08 27.23
C ILE A 107 12.08 23.29 28.13
N TYR A 108 12.43 23.20 29.43
CA TYR A 108 12.46 24.32 30.40
C TYR A 108 13.85 24.98 30.57
N SER A 109 13.90 26.30 30.39
CA SER A 109 14.78 27.33 31.02
C SER A 109 16.32 27.10 31.19
N GLN A 110 17.09 27.29 30.11
CA GLN A 110 18.44 27.88 29.98
C GLN A 110 18.75 28.18 28.47
N GLN A 111 17.71 28.61 27.75
CA GLN A 111 17.17 27.82 26.64
C GLN A 111 17.54 28.22 25.21
N GLN A 112 17.98 29.46 24.96
CA GLN A 112 17.90 30.02 23.61
C GLN A 112 18.93 29.42 22.63
N LYS A 113 20.20 29.31 23.05
CA LYS A 113 21.27 28.71 22.22
C LYS A 113 21.16 27.20 22.08
N ILE A 114 20.62 26.52 23.09
CA ILE A 114 20.39 25.06 23.04
C ILE A 114 19.19 24.78 22.13
N ASN A 115 18.13 25.61 22.20
CA ASN A 115 17.00 25.51 21.27
C ASN A 115 17.42 25.79 19.83
N GLU A 116 18.25 26.79 19.56
CA GLU A 116 18.77 27.04 18.20
C GLU A 116 19.57 25.84 17.66
N LEU A 117 20.38 25.19 18.50
CA LEU A 117 21.11 23.98 18.15
C LEU A 117 20.17 22.80 17.90
N LEU A 118 19.15 22.61 18.74
CA LEU A 118 18.18 21.53 18.62
C LEU A 118 17.27 21.70 17.40
N HIS A 119 16.79 22.92 17.14
CA HIS A 119 16.06 23.25 15.91
C HIS A 119 16.93 23.02 14.67
N LEU A 120 18.22 23.36 14.72
CA LEU A 120 19.14 23.06 13.62
C LEU A 120 19.21 21.56 13.37
N HIS A 121 19.28 20.72 14.40
CA HIS A 121 19.35 19.27 14.26
C HIS A 121 18.03 18.62 13.88
N ALA A 122 16.89 19.17 14.34
CA ALA A 122 15.57 18.78 13.88
C ALA A 122 15.41 19.08 12.38
N ARG A 123 15.92 20.23 11.91
CA ARG A 123 15.93 20.57 10.49
C ARG A 123 16.77 19.59 9.67
N ILE A 124 17.96 19.20 10.15
CA ILE A 124 18.77 18.17 9.46
C ILE A 124 18.02 16.84 9.41
N ALA A 125 17.36 16.44 10.50
CA ALA A 125 16.60 15.20 10.54
C ALA A 125 15.45 15.22 9.50
N SER A 126 14.71 16.32 9.42
CA SER A 126 13.67 16.52 8.39
C SER A 126 14.24 16.59 6.97
N GLU A 127 15.37 17.27 6.74
CA GLU A 127 16.05 17.31 5.44
C GLU A 127 16.52 15.91 4.99
N LEU A 128 17.09 15.13 5.92
CA LEU A 128 17.53 13.76 5.68
C LEU A 128 16.34 12.86 5.37
N TRP A 129 15.26 12.99 6.14
CA TRP A 129 14.00 12.29 5.89
C TRP A 129 13.45 12.61 4.51
N MET A 130 13.28 13.89 4.19
CA MET A 130 12.78 14.36 2.90
C MET A 130 13.66 13.90 1.73
N PHE A 131 14.98 13.87 1.90
CA PHE A 131 15.87 13.33 0.90
C PHE A 131 15.58 11.84 0.65
N CYS A 132 15.47 11.05 1.72
CA CYS A 132 15.24 9.62 1.62
C CYS A 132 13.83 9.27 1.11
N THR A 133 12.81 10.06 1.43
CA THR A 133 11.44 9.83 0.92
C THR A 133 11.23 10.29 -0.51
N THR A 134 11.86 11.40 -0.92
CA THR A 134 11.58 12.03 -2.23
C THR A 134 12.64 11.81 -3.31
N ARG A 135 13.88 11.47 -2.94
CA ARG A 135 15.02 11.36 -3.87
C ARG A 135 15.67 9.98 -3.90
N ALA A 136 15.43 9.11 -2.91
CA ALA A 136 15.86 7.72 -3.02
C ALA A 136 14.99 6.99 -4.07
N HIS A 137 15.56 6.73 -5.25
CA HIS A 137 14.84 6.18 -6.41
C HIS A 137 14.04 4.91 -6.09
N ARG A 138 14.61 3.99 -5.28
CA ARG A 138 13.96 2.72 -4.93
C ARG A 138 12.77 2.93 -3.98
N ALA A 139 12.99 3.65 -2.89
CA ALA A 139 11.97 3.86 -1.88
C ALA A 139 10.76 4.64 -2.44
N LYS A 140 11.03 5.69 -3.23
CA LYS A 140 9.99 6.44 -3.95
C LYS A 140 9.25 5.61 -4.98
N ALA A 141 9.95 4.77 -5.75
CA ALA A 141 9.31 3.89 -6.73
C ALA A 141 8.38 2.89 -6.03
N CYS A 142 8.82 2.28 -4.93
CA CYS A 142 7.99 1.37 -4.13
C CYS A 142 6.75 2.08 -3.56
N GLY A 143 6.91 3.26 -2.97
CA GLY A 143 5.79 4.04 -2.44
C GLY A 143 4.76 4.43 -3.51
N ASN A 144 5.22 4.97 -4.63
CA ASN A 144 4.34 5.33 -5.75
C ASN A 144 3.64 4.10 -6.35
N THR A 145 4.36 2.98 -6.50
CA THR A 145 3.77 1.75 -7.03
C THR A 145 2.73 1.18 -6.06
N ALA A 146 3.01 1.23 -4.75
CA ALA A 146 2.06 0.83 -3.72
C ALA A 146 0.76 1.65 -3.81
N PHE A 147 0.86 2.98 -3.92
CA PHE A 147 -0.28 3.86 -4.11
C PHE A 147 -1.11 3.52 -5.36
N VAL A 148 -0.45 3.32 -6.50
CA VAL A 148 -1.12 2.99 -7.76
C VAL A 148 -1.83 1.64 -7.65
N LEU A 149 -1.18 0.62 -7.09
CA LEU A 149 -1.78 -0.70 -6.90
C LEU A 149 -2.97 -0.64 -5.92
N LEU A 150 -2.86 0.10 -4.81
CA LEU A 150 -3.98 0.29 -3.89
C LEU A 150 -5.17 0.93 -4.60
N THR A 151 -4.92 1.98 -5.39
CA THR A 151 -5.96 2.69 -6.14
C THR A 151 -6.63 1.79 -7.16
N LEU A 152 -5.85 1.05 -7.96
CA LEU A 152 -6.37 0.09 -8.94
C LEU A 152 -7.14 -1.05 -8.27
N GLY A 153 -6.64 -1.55 -7.15
CA GLY A 153 -7.31 -2.57 -6.34
C GLY A 153 -8.67 -2.10 -5.83
N LEU A 154 -8.73 -0.91 -5.24
CA LEU A 154 -9.98 -0.31 -4.78
C LEU A 154 -10.95 -0.04 -5.92
N MET A 155 -10.49 0.57 -7.02
CA MET A 155 -11.32 0.79 -8.21
C MET A 155 -11.91 -0.51 -8.74
N GLY A 156 -11.10 -1.55 -8.82
CA GLY A 156 -11.53 -2.86 -9.28
C GLY A 156 -12.53 -3.53 -8.32
N LEU A 157 -12.33 -3.41 -7.01
CA LEU A 157 -13.33 -3.84 -6.02
C LEU A 157 -14.65 -3.09 -6.26
N PHE A 158 -14.68 -1.76 -6.24
CA PHE A 158 -15.91 -1.00 -6.49
C PHE A 158 -16.58 -1.32 -7.84
N SER A 159 -15.80 -1.57 -8.89
CA SER A 159 -16.30 -2.00 -10.19
C SER A 159 -16.99 -3.38 -10.14
N GLY A 160 -16.65 -4.21 -9.14
CA GLY A 160 -17.29 -5.50 -8.87
C GLY A 160 -18.81 -5.39 -8.70
N TYR A 161 -19.33 -4.31 -8.11
CA TYR A 161 -20.79 -4.09 -8.02
C TYR A 161 -21.44 -3.91 -9.39
N VAL A 162 -20.76 -3.23 -10.30
CA VAL A 162 -21.23 -3.04 -11.67
C VAL A 162 -21.14 -4.37 -12.43
N LEU A 163 -20.02 -5.08 -12.30
CA LEU A 163 -19.81 -6.38 -12.93
C LEU A 163 -20.79 -7.45 -12.44
N MET A 164 -21.24 -7.39 -11.18
CA MET A 164 -22.25 -8.29 -10.63
C MET A 164 -23.53 -8.34 -11.49
N VAL A 165 -23.87 -7.24 -12.16
CA VAL A 165 -25.06 -7.14 -13.01
C VAL A 165 -24.82 -7.76 -14.40
N PHE A 166 -23.59 -7.65 -14.91
CA PHE A 166 -23.25 -7.99 -16.30
C PHE A 166 -22.66 -9.41 -16.46
N ASP A 167 -21.68 -9.77 -15.62
CA ASP A 167 -20.95 -11.05 -15.71
C ASP A 167 -20.43 -11.50 -14.33
N ARG A 168 -20.96 -12.62 -13.85
CA ARG A 168 -20.62 -13.21 -12.53
C ARG A 168 -19.19 -13.70 -12.48
N LYS A 169 -18.74 -14.31 -13.56
CA LYS A 169 -17.41 -14.91 -13.64
C LYS A 169 -16.37 -13.80 -13.65
N LEU A 170 -16.60 -12.76 -14.45
CA LEU A 170 -15.74 -11.59 -14.49
C LEU A 170 -15.74 -10.87 -13.13
N MET A 171 -16.90 -10.69 -12.49
CA MET A 171 -16.99 -10.13 -11.14
C MET A 171 -16.09 -10.88 -10.16
N ILE A 172 -16.22 -12.20 -10.04
CA ILE A 172 -15.43 -13.00 -9.08
C ILE A 172 -13.93 -12.92 -9.40
N ILE A 173 -13.55 -13.05 -10.68
CA ILE A 173 -12.14 -12.96 -11.09
C ILE A 173 -11.56 -11.60 -10.73
N THR A 174 -12.28 -10.52 -11.05
CA THR A 174 -11.84 -9.15 -10.77
C THR A 174 -11.71 -8.92 -9.27
N THR A 175 -12.70 -9.26 -8.46
CA THR A 175 -12.63 -9.03 -7.00
C THR A 175 -11.50 -9.80 -6.33
N VAL A 176 -11.30 -11.08 -6.69
CA VAL A 176 -10.19 -11.91 -6.15
C VAL A 176 -8.83 -11.41 -6.63
N GLY A 177 -8.74 -10.96 -7.89
CA GLY A 177 -7.53 -10.33 -8.42
C GLY A 177 -7.22 -9.02 -7.67
N CYS A 178 -8.23 -8.21 -7.40
CA CYS A 178 -8.10 -6.93 -6.73
C CYS A 178 -7.69 -7.05 -5.27
N THR A 179 -8.21 -8.02 -4.51
CA THR A 179 -7.74 -8.29 -3.14
C THR A 179 -6.26 -8.66 -3.11
N THR A 180 -5.79 -9.44 -4.09
CA THR A 180 -4.38 -9.80 -4.26
C THR A 180 -3.52 -8.57 -4.60
N ILE A 181 -3.99 -7.70 -5.50
CA ILE A 181 -3.31 -6.45 -5.86
C ILE A 181 -3.16 -5.54 -4.63
N ILE A 182 -4.19 -5.45 -3.78
CA ILE A 182 -4.13 -4.69 -2.53
C ILE A 182 -3.13 -5.31 -1.55
N GLN A 183 -3.03 -6.64 -1.43
CA GLN A 183 -1.99 -7.26 -0.59
C GLN A 183 -0.59 -6.88 -1.07
N ALA A 184 -0.37 -6.90 -2.39
CA ALA A 184 0.89 -6.49 -2.99
C ALA A 184 1.22 -5.01 -2.70
N SER A 185 0.22 -4.12 -2.68
CA SER A 185 0.46 -2.72 -2.29
C SER A 185 0.95 -2.59 -0.85
N PHE A 186 0.40 -3.37 0.08
CA PHE A 186 0.87 -3.40 1.48
C PHE A 186 2.29 -3.96 1.63
N ALA A 187 2.65 -4.96 0.84
CA ALA A 187 4.03 -5.46 0.82
C ALA A 187 5.02 -4.40 0.29
N LEU A 188 4.61 -3.63 -0.72
CA LEU A 188 5.45 -2.57 -1.30
C LEU A 188 5.63 -1.36 -0.38
N ILE A 189 4.61 -0.95 0.38
CA ILE A 189 4.76 0.13 1.36
C ILE A 189 5.66 -0.29 2.53
N TYR A 190 5.60 -1.56 2.95
CA TYR A 190 6.56 -2.11 3.92
C TYR A 190 7.99 -2.11 3.35
N ALA A 191 8.17 -2.52 2.10
CA ALA A 191 9.47 -2.47 1.44
C ALA A 191 10.00 -1.02 1.31
N ALA A 192 9.12 -0.06 0.96
CA ALA A 192 9.48 1.36 0.92
C ALA A 192 9.94 1.87 2.29
N SER A 193 9.23 1.48 3.36
CA SER A 193 9.56 1.80 4.74
C SER A 193 10.95 1.32 5.14
N ILE A 194 11.32 0.08 4.80
CA ILE A 194 12.67 -0.47 5.03
C ILE A 194 13.73 0.32 4.25
N GLU A 195 13.46 0.64 2.98
CA GLU A 195 14.39 1.40 2.13
C GLU A 195 14.60 2.84 2.66
N TYR A 196 13.58 3.48 3.23
CA TYR A 196 13.74 4.78 3.91
C TYR A 196 14.72 4.67 5.08
N ASN A 197 14.55 3.66 5.93
CA ASN A 197 15.45 3.43 7.07
C ASN A 197 16.90 3.19 6.62
N ASN A 198 17.10 2.33 5.62
CA ASN A 198 18.43 2.05 5.06
C ASN A 198 19.08 3.32 4.47
N CYS A 199 18.32 4.13 3.73
CA CYS A 199 18.81 5.39 3.19
C CYS A 199 19.30 6.36 4.29
N ILE A 200 18.58 6.44 5.41
CA ILE A 200 18.96 7.27 6.55
C ILE A 200 20.26 6.76 7.18
N ILE A 201 20.37 5.45 7.39
CA ILE A 201 21.56 4.81 7.95
C ILE A 201 22.80 5.11 7.10
N ASP A 202 22.66 5.03 5.77
CA ASP A 202 23.77 5.24 4.83
C ASP A 202 24.18 6.71 4.70
N ARG A 203 23.21 7.64 4.75
CA ARG A 203 23.45 9.06 4.44
C ARG A 203 23.67 9.98 5.64
N GLN A 204 23.36 9.54 6.86
CA GLN A 204 23.53 10.36 8.06
C GLN A 204 24.97 10.90 8.25
N VAL A 205 25.99 10.18 7.76
CA VAL A 205 27.41 10.58 7.87
C VAL A 205 27.80 11.59 6.78
N GLN A 206 27.25 11.46 5.58
CA GLN A 206 27.56 12.35 4.45
C GLN A 206 26.79 13.68 4.50
N SER A 207 25.57 13.68 5.05
CA SER A 207 24.72 14.87 5.13
C SER A 207 25.23 15.90 6.14
N VAL A 208 26.02 15.47 7.14
CA VAL A 208 26.61 16.35 8.15
C VAL A 208 28.06 16.56 7.75
N ASN A 209 28.30 17.57 6.92
CA ASN A 209 29.65 17.96 6.50
C ASN A 209 30.47 18.33 7.76
N GLU A 210 31.37 17.43 8.19
CA GLU A 210 32.14 17.54 9.44
C GLU A 210 33.00 18.81 9.51
N ASN A 211 33.23 19.46 8.36
CA ASN A 211 34.00 20.69 8.23
C ASN A 211 33.21 21.95 8.60
N GLU A 212 31.88 21.97 8.43
CA GLU A 212 31.07 23.19 8.62
C GLU A 212 30.52 23.35 10.04
N ARG A 213 30.51 22.30 10.85
CA ARG A 213 29.87 22.33 12.18
C ARG A 213 30.89 22.01 13.26
N ARG A 214 30.86 22.73 14.39
CA ARG A 214 31.75 22.54 15.55
C ARG A 214 31.54 21.19 16.26
N TYR A 215 30.74 20.30 15.68
CA TYR A 215 30.32 19.04 16.25
C TYR A 215 30.61 17.90 15.29
N THR A 216 31.16 16.80 15.80
CA THR A 216 31.43 15.57 15.03
C THR A 216 30.48 14.46 15.45
N SER A 217 30.26 13.50 14.54
CA SER A 217 29.41 12.33 14.80
C SER A 217 30.00 11.47 15.93
N TYR A 218 29.15 10.93 16.82
CA TYR A 218 29.61 10.01 17.86
C TYR A 218 29.66 8.59 17.29
N LYS A 219 30.86 8.00 17.22
CA LYS A 219 31.10 6.66 16.63
C LYS A 219 30.59 6.54 15.18
N GLY A 220 30.66 7.61 14.39
CA GLY A 220 30.18 7.60 13.00
C GLY A 220 28.66 7.54 12.86
N ARG A 221 27.91 7.83 13.92
CA ARG A 221 26.44 7.87 13.91
C ARG A 221 25.96 9.21 14.46
N TYR A 222 24.94 9.76 13.81
CA TYR A 222 24.37 11.04 14.18
C TYR A 222 22.95 10.86 14.72
N PHE A 223 22.15 10.07 14.02
CA PHE A 223 20.80 9.70 14.43
C PHE A 223 20.70 8.18 14.61
N ALA A 224 19.94 7.73 15.61
CA ALA A 224 19.44 6.37 15.70
C ALA A 224 18.07 6.34 15.05
N PRO A 225 17.93 5.80 13.83
CA PRO A 225 16.62 5.54 13.28
C PRO A 225 16.02 4.29 13.92
N SER A 226 14.73 4.36 14.24
CA SER A 226 13.92 3.19 14.58
C SER A 226 12.58 3.25 13.84
N MET A 227 12.06 2.08 13.50
CA MET A 227 10.79 1.92 12.80
C MET A 227 9.82 1.17 13.70
N ASN A 228 8.68 1.80 13.99
CA ASN A 228 7.59 1.22 14.75
C ASN A 228 6.38 0.98 13.84
N LEU A 229 5.61 -0.06 14.13
CA LEU A 229 4.35 -0.35 13.45
C LEU A 229 3.23 0.44 14.12
N ASN A 230 2.44 1.17 13.33
CA ASN A 230 1.20 1.71 13.82
C ASN A 230 0.13 0.61 13.76
N TYR A 231 -0.13 -0.01 14.91
CA TYR A 231 -1.01 -1.18 15.02
C TYR A 231 -2.46 -0.86 14.68
N GLN A 232 -2.93 0.37 14.86
CA GLN A 232 -4.35 0.70 14.75
C GLN A 232 -4.90 0.48 13.32
N PRO A 233 -4.35 1.07 12.25
CA PRO A 233 -4.79 0.78 10.88
C PRO A 233 -4.42 -0.64 10.44
N LEU A 234 -3.26 -1.14 10.87
CA LEU A 234 -2.74 -2.43 10.41
C LEU A 234 -3.58 -3.61 10.93
N VAL A 235 -4.05 -3.53 12.18
CA VAL A 235 -5.00 -4.51 12.75
C VAL A 235 -6.33 -4.46 12.01
N GLY A 236 -6.84 -3.27 11.67
CA GLY A 236 -8.08 -3.14 10.90
C GLY A 236 -7.99 -3.79 9.51
N VAL A 237 -6.89 -3.54 8.79
CA VAL A 237 -6.61 -4.18 7.49
C VAL A 237 -6.49 -5.70 7.65
N LEU A 238 -5.77 -6.17 8.68
CA LEU A 238 -5.61 -7.60 8.95
C LEU A 238 -6.95 -8.29 9.23
N ILE A 239 -7.81 -7.68 10.06
CA ILE A 239 -9.16 -8.18 10.34
C ILE A 239 -9.98 -8.26 9.04
N SER A 240 -9.91 -7.22 8.20
CA SER A 240 -10.58 -7.20 6.90
C SER A 240 -10.14 -8.37 6.02
N TYR A 241 -8.86 -8.70 6.00
CA TYR A 241 -8.35 -9.84 5.25
C TYR A 241 -8.77 -11.19 5.84
N ILE A 242 -8.53 -11.41 7.12
CA ILE A 242 -8.75 -12.71 7.77
C ILE A 242 -10.24 -13.06 7.78
N PHE A 243 -11.10 -12.11 8.14
CA PHE A 243 -12.52 -12.38 8.38
C PHE A 243 -13.41 -12.13 7.17
N ALA A 244 -12.92 -11.45 6.13
CA ALA A 244 -13.73 -11.13 4.97
C ALA A 244 -13.06 -11.50 3.64
N PHE A 245 -11.91 -10.92 3.28
CA PHE A 245 -11.34 -11.16 1.95
C PHE A 245 -10.85 -12.60 1.74
N ILE A 246 -10.18 -13.23 2.70
CA ILE A 246 -9.74 -14.63 2.57
C ILE A 246 -10.93 -15.60 2.40
N PRO A 247 -11.99 -15.55 3.25
CA PRO A 247 -13.20 -16.33 3.01
C PRO A 247 -13.84 -16.06 1.65
N MET A 248 -13.91 -14.79 1.24
CA MET A 248 -14.44 -14.37 -0.06
C MET A 248 -13.63 -14.96 -1.22
N ASP A 249 -12.30 -14.91 -1.16
CA ASP A 249 -11.41 -15.48 -2.17
C ASP A 249 -11.56 -17.00 -2.26
N VAL A 250 -11.61 -17.69 -1.12
CA VAL A 250 -11.80 -19.16 -1.07
C VAL A 250 -13.14 -19.56 -1.70
N ILE A 251 -14.22 -18.84 -1.36
CA ILE A 251 -15.55 -19.09 -1.92
C ILE A 251 -15.56 -18.76 -3.42
N GLY A 252 -14.96 -17.64 -3.82
CA GLY A 252 -14.85 -17.20 -5.21
C GLY A 252 -14.11 -18.20 -6.08
N ILE A 253 -12.94 -18.67 -5.63
CA ILE A 253 -12.16 -19.71 -6.32
C ILE A 253 -12.97 -21.02 -6.38
N THR A 254 -13.66 -21.39 -5.29
CA THR A 254 -14.51 -22.60 -5.30
C THR A 254 -15.65 -22.48 -6.31
N LEU A 255 -16.28 -21.31 -6.41
CA LEU A 255 -17.29 -21.01 -7.42
C LEU A 255 -16.71 -21.13 -8.83
N LEU A 256 -15.56 -20.52 -9.10
CA LEU A 256 -14.90 -20.57 -10.40
C LEU A 256 -14.46 -21.99 -10.80
N VAL A 257 -13.92 -22.79 -9.87
CA VAL A 257 -13.38 -24.12 -10.19
C VAL A 257 -14.48 -25.18 -10.26
N LYS A 258 -15.35 -25.27 -9.25
CA LYS A 258 -16.35 -26.34 -9.17
C LYS A 258 -17.63 -26.04 -9.95
N TYR A 259 -17.92 -24.77 -10.22
CA TYR A 259 -19.20 -24.33 -10.76
C TYR A 259 -19.09 -23.47 -12.02
N SER A 260 -17.93 -23.45 -12.68
CA SER A 260 -17.64 -22.66 -13.90
C SER A 260 -18.69 -22.74 -15.00
N ARG A 261 -19.31 -23.90 -15.22
CA ARG A 261 -20.29 -24.11 -16.30
C ARG A 261 -21.62 -23.40 -16.08
N ASN A 262 -21.94 -23.03 -14.84
CA ASN A 262 -23.21 -22.44 -14.44
C ASN A 262 -23.06 -20.98 -13.97
N LEU A 263 -21.84 -20.43 -14.06
CA LEU A 263 -21.49 -19.05 -13.71
C LEU A 263 -21.64 -18.13 -14.92
#